data_AF-A0A0F5R2L1-F1
#
_entry.id   AF-A0A0F5R2L1-F1
#
_cell.length_a   1.000
_cell.length_b   1.000
_cell.length_c   1.000
_cell.angle_alpha   90.00
_cell.angle_beta   90.00
_cell.angle_gamma   90.00
#
_symmetry.space_group_name_H-M   'P 1'
#
loop_
_entity.id
_entity.type
_entity.pdbx_description
1 polymer ?
#
loop_
_entity_poly.entity_id
_entity_poly.type
_entity_poly.pdbx_seq_one_letter_code
_entity_poly.pdbx_strand_id
1 'polypeptide(L)'
;MGLSGRVVTEAGLIMIFVFGAFIFADDPMIKVMGFALTFGVLVDAFLIRMTLAPAIMALLGRSAWYLPKWLDNVMPNVDIESESIMKELEQSK
;
A
#
# COMPACT_ATOMS: atom_id res chain seq x y z
N MET A 1 2.64 -8.05 15.11
CA MET A 1 1.72 -7.00 14.62
C MET A 1 2.26 -5.56 14.78
N GLY A 2 3.57 -5.34 14.95
CA GLY A 2 4.13 -3.99 15.19
C GLY A 2 5.08 -3.44 14.12
N LEU A 3 5.57 -4.27 13.18
CA LEU A 3 6.55 -3.84 12.17
C LEU A 3 5.89 -3.22 10.93
N SER A 4 4.91 -3.89 10.32
CA SER A 4 4.25 -3.40 9.10
C SER A 4 3.46 -2.11 9.33
N GLY A 5 2.73 -2.00 10.45
CA GLY A 5 1.98 -0.78 10.80
C GLY A 5 2.88 0.44 10.98
N ARG A 6 4.09 0.26 11.55
CA ARG A 6 5.04 1.37 11.74
C ARG A 6 5.57 1.89 10.41
N VAL A 7 5.93 0.99 9.49
CA VAL A 7 6.41 1.35 8.15
C VAL A 7 5.37 2.14 7.36
N VAL A 8 4.09 1.73 7.44
CA VAL A 8 3.01 2.44 6.74
C VAL A 8 2.81 3.84 7.32
N THR A 9 2.83 3.99 8.64
CA THR A 9 2.71 5.30 9.30
C THR A 9 3.91 6.20 8.96
N GLU A 10 5.13 5.67 8.99
CA GLU A 10 6.36 6.40 8.61
C GLU A 10 6.26 6.92 7.15
N ALA A 11 5.86 6.05 6.21
CA ALA A 11 5.67 6.42 4.82
C ALA A 11 4.58 7.50 4.63
N GLY A 12 3.45 7.37 5.34
CA GLY A 12 2.38 8.36 5.30
C GLY A 12 2.81 9.73 5.84
N LEU A 13 3.59 9.75 6.91
CA LEU A 13 4.11 10.96 7.54
C LEU A 13 5.01 11.75 6.57
N ILE A 14 5.91 11.05 5.88
CA ILE A 14 6.81 11.66 4.88
C ILE A 14 5.99 12.26 3.73
N MET A 15 4.97 11.55 3.22
CA MET A 15 4.13 12.05 2.12
C MET A 15 3.37 13.33 2.51
N ILE A 16 2.84 13.40 3.73
CA ILE A 16 2.18 14.61 4.25
C ILE A 16 3.16 15.78 4.29
N PHE A 17 4.39 15.58 4.74
CA PHE A 17 5.40 16.64 4.77
C PHE A 17 5.82 17.10 3.37
N VAL A 18 6.02 16.17 2.43
CA VAL A 18 6.43 16.48 1.05
C VAL A 18 5.36 17.32 0.35
N PHE A 19 4.09 16.92 0.41
CA PHE A 19 3.01 17.70 -0.21
C PHE A 19 2.68 18.96 0.58
N GLY A 20 2.79 18.91 1.91
CA GLY A 20 2.55 20.07 2.79
C GLY A 20 3.54 21.19 2.54
N ALA A 21 4.78 20.87 2.15
CA ALA A 21 5.78 21.86 1.76
C ALA A 21 5.31 22.77 0.60
N PHE A 22 4.46 22.27 -0.29
CA PHE A 22 3.92 23.05 -1.41
C PHE A 22 2.96 24.17 -0.98
N ILE A 23 2.46 24.15 0.25
CA ILE A 23 1.66 25.26 0.81
C ILE A 23 2.51 26.52 0.95
N PHE A 24 3.83 26.39 1.12
CA PHE A 24 4.77 27.50 1.20
C PHE A 24 5.20 28.03 -0.17
N ALA A 25 4.70 27.48 -1.28
CA ALA A 25 5.00 27.99 -2.61
C ALA A 25 4.36 29.38 -2.83
N ASP A 26 5.10 30.25 -3.53
CA ASP A 26 4.61 31.58 -3.92
C ASP A 26 3.57 31.51 -5.03
N ASP A 27 3.67 30.50 -5.91
CA ASP A 27 2.72 30.28 -6.99
C ASP A 27 1.35 29.81 -6.43
N PRO A 28 0.26 30.57 -6.66
CA PRO A 28 -1.07 30.23 -6.16
C PRO A 28 -1.59 28.88 -6.67
N MET A 29 -1.23 28.48 -7.89
CA MET A 29 -1.65 27.21 -8.47
C MET A 29 -0.98 26.04 -7.73
N ILE A 30 0.32 26.15 -7.46
CA ILE A 30 1.08 25.15 -6.71
C ILE A 30 0.54 25.04 -5.27
N LYS A 31 0.23 26.18 -4.64
CA LYS A 31 -0.32 26.21 -3.28
C LYS A 31 -1.65 25.47 -3.17
N VAL A 32 -2.58 25.68 -4.09
CA VAL A 32 -3.89 25.02 -4.08
C VAL A 32 -3.76 23.52 -4.35
N MET A 33 -2.94 23.13 -5.34
CA MET A 33 -2.69 21.71 -5.62
C MET A 33 -2.00 21.02 -4.44
N GLY A 34 -1.00 21.66 -3.83
CA GLY A 34 -0.30 21.17 -2.65
C GLY A 34 -1.23 20.93 -1.47
N PHE A 35 -2.12 21.89 -1.19
CA PHE A 35 -3.13 21.74 -0.16
C PHE A 35 -4.08 20.56 -0.44
N ALA A 36 -4.62 20.47 -1.66
CA ALA A 36 -5.53 19.39 -2.05
C ALA A 36 -4.86 18.00 -1.94
N LEU A 37 -3.61 17.88 -2.40
CA LEU A 37 -2.83 16.63 -2.33
C LEU A 37 -2.53 16.24 -0.88
N THR A 38 -2.08 17.19 -0.05
CA THR A 38 -1.79 16.94 1.37
C THR A 38 -3.03 16.45 2.09
N PHE A 39 -4.16 17.13 1.89
CA PHE A 39 -5.43 16.74 2.49
C PHE A 39 -5.89 15.37 1.99
N GLY A 40 -5.79 15.11 0.68
CA GLY A 40 -6.13 13.83 0.07
C GLY A 40 -5.32 12.67 0.65
N VAL A 41 -4.01 12.82 0.79
CA VAL A 41 -3.13 11.80 1.40
C VAL A 41 -3.45 11.59 2.87
N LEU A 42 -3.73 12.65 3.63
CA LEU A 42 -4.12 12.53 5.04
C LEU A 42 -5.41 11.71 5.18
N VAL A 43 -6.42 12.01 4.36
CA VAL A 43 -7.67 11.25 4.36
C VAL A 43 -7.45 9.79 3.90
N ASP A 44 -6.65 9.54 2.87
CA ASP A 44 -6.36 8.17 2.42
C ASP A 44 -5.60 7.36 3.48
N ALA A 45 -4.55 7.92 4.08
CA ALA A 45 -3.73 7.22 5.05
C ALA A 45 -4.52 6.83 6.32
N PHE A 46 -5.37 7.73 6.83
CA PHE A 46 -6.11 7.50 8.07
C PHE A 46 -7.50 6.92 7.82
N LEU A 47 -8.31 7.58 7.00
CA LEU A 47 -9.71 7.21 6.80
C LEU A 47 -9.81 5.92 5.97
N ILE A 48 -9.07 5.86 4.86
CA ILE A 48 -9.16 4.72 3.94
C ILE A 48 -8.31 3.56 4.46
N ARG A 49 -7.02 3.75 4.67
CA ARG A 49 -6.09 2.64 5.00
C ARG A 49 -6.23 2.12 6.42
N MET A 50 -6.35 2.98 7.43
CA MET A 50 -6.44 2.51 8.82
C MET A 50 -7.86 2.06 9.21
N THR A 51 -8.90 2.56 8.54
CA THR A 51 -10.30 2.28 8.92
C THR A 51 -11.05 1.53 7.83
N LEU A 52 -11.17 2.10 6.63
CA LEU A 52 -12.05 1.55 5.59
C LEU A 52 -11.55 0.21 5.03
N ALA A 53 -10.27 0.10 4.70
CA ALA A 53 -9.66 -1.11 4.17
C ALA A 53 -9.81 -2.31 5.13
N PRO A 54 -9.45 -2.24 6.42
CA PRO A 54 -9.68 -3.35 7.34
C PRO A 54 -11.17 -3.61 7.60
N ALA A 55 -12.02 -2.57 7.63
CA ALA A 55 -13.46 -2.75 7.78
C ALA A 55 -14.08 -3.51 6.60
N ILE A 56 -13.74 -3.14 5.37
CA ILE A 56 -14.17 -3.81 4.14
C ILE A 56 -13.64 -5.25 4.11
N MET A 57 -12.37 -5.45 4.44
CA MET A 57 -11.77 -6.79 4.51
C MET A 57 -12.45 -7.66 5.58
N ALA A 58 -12.83 -7.09 6.73
CA ALA A 58 -13.59 -7.78 7.75
C ALA A 58 -15.03 -8.11 7.31
N LEU A 59 -15.66 -7.21 6.52
CA LEU A 59 -17.05 -7.35 6.07
C LEU A 59 -17.20 -8.34 4.90
N LEU A 60 -16.34 -8.25 3.87
CA LEU A 60 -16.36 -9.14 2.70
C LEU A 60 -15.58 -10.44 2.94
N GLY A 61 -14.69 -10.46 3.92
CA GLY A 61 -13.90 -11.63 4.28
C GLY A 61 -13.22 -12.28 3.08
N ARG A 62 -13.52 -13.56 2.85
CA ARG A 62 -12.89 -14.37 1.78
C ARG A 62 -13.30 -13.95 0.36
N SER A 63 -14.39 -13.20 0.21
CA SER A 63 -14.83 -12.65 -1.08
C SER A 63 -13.95 -11.48 -1.53
N ALA A 64 -13.33 -10.75 -0.59
CA ALA A 64 -12.40 -9.66 -0.93
C ALA A 64 -11.14 -10.15 -1.68
N TRP A 65 -10.84 -11.44 -1.55
CA TRP A 65 -9.72 -12.13 -2.22
C TRP A 65 -10.20 -13.13 -3.27
N TYR A 66 -11.40 -12.96 -3.82
CA TYR A 66 -11.90 -13.88 -4.84
C TYR A 66 -11.11 -13.72 -6.15
N LEU A 67 -10.31 -14.73 -6.47
CA LEU A 67 -9.66 -14.87 -7.75
C LEU A 67 -10.57 -15.69 -8.69
N PRO A 68 -11.03 -15.12 -9.81
CA PRO A 68 -11.87 -15.87 -10.73
C PRO A 68 -11.06 -17.01 -11.38
N LYS A 69 -11.64 -18.21 -11.43
CA LYS A 69 -10.97 -19.47 -11.84
C LYS A 69 -10.30 -19.41 -13.22
N TRP A 70 -10.76 -18.53 -14.12
CA TRP A 70 -10.14 -18.34 -15.43
C TRP A 70 -8.78 -17.66 -15.34
N LEU A 71 -8.61 -16.76 -14.37
CA LEU A 71 -7.36 -16.05 -14.14
C LEU A 71 -6.36 -16.97 -13.43
N ASP A 72 -6.85 -17.78 -12.48
CA ASP A 72 -6.05 -18.81 -11.80
C ASP A 72 -5.36 -19.77 -12.79
N ASN A 73 -6.05 -20.14 -13.87
CA ASN A 73 -5.52 -21.05 -14.88
C ASN A 73 -4.55 -20.39 -15.88
N VAL A 74 -4.53 -19.05 -15.96
CA VAL A 74 -3.65 -18.28 -16.86
C VAL A 74 -2.42 -17.74 -16.13
N MET A 75 -2.48 -17.65 -14.79
CA MET A 75 -1.36 -17.15 -14.00
C MET A 75 -0.17 -18.13 -14.08
N PRO A 76 0.98 -17.71 -14.63
CA PRO A 76 2.23 -18.45 -14.51
C PRO A 76 2.60 -18.52 -13.02
N ASN A 77 3.17 -19.65 -12.57
CA ASN A 77 3.64 -19.78 -11.20
C ASN A 77 4.86 -18.87 -10.97
N VAL A 78 4.60 -17.63 -10.53
CA VAL A 78 5.63 -16.67 -10.14
C VAL A 78 6.00 -16.96 -8.69
N ASP A 79 7.06 -17.74 -8.52
CA ASP A 79 7.63 -18.07 -7.22
C ASP A 79 8.37 -16.82 -6.69
N ILE A 80 7.67 -16.02 -5.88
CA ILE A 80 8.23 -14.78 -5.28
C ILE A 80 9.05 -15.11 -4.04
N GLU A 81 8.68 -16.17 -3.33
CA GLU A 81 9.52 -16.76 -2.31
C GLU A 81 10.57 -17.61 -3.03
N SER A 82 11.84 -17.36 -2.74
CA SER A 82 12.98 -18.11 -3.29
C SER A 82 13.04 -19.56 -2.77
N GLU A 83 11.89 -20.20 -2.54
CA GLU A 83 11.74 -21.58 -2.07
C GLU A 83 12.41 -22.56 -3.04
N SER A 84 12.21 -22.36 -4.35
CA SER A 84 12.85 -23.15 -5.40
C SER A 84 14.38 -23.03 -5.36
N ILE A 85 14.91 -21.81 -5.19
CA ILE A 85 16.35 -21.55 -5.09
C ILE A 85 16.94 -22.15 -3.80
N MET A 86 16.25 -22.04 -2.66
CA MET A 86 16.74 -22.60 -1.39
C MET A 86 16.82 -24.13 -1.41
N LYS A 87 15.84 -24.81 -2.04
CA LYS A 87 15.86 -26.27 -2.20
C LYS A 87 17.03 -26.74 -3.08
N GLU A 88 17.35 -25.98 -4.12
CA GLU A 88 18.46 -26.28 -5.03
C GLU A 88 19.83 -26.11 -4.34
N LEU A 89 19.95 -25.09 -3.46
CA LEU A 89 21.14 -24.86 -2.64
C LEU A 89 21.33 -25.90 -1.52
N GLU A 90 20.25 -26.42 -0.93
CA GLU A 90 20.31 -27.52 0.05
C GLU A 90 20.66 -28.86 -0.57
N GLN A 91 20.21 -29.14 -1.81
CA GLN A 91 20.56 -30.38 -2.53
C GLN A 91 21.98 -30.37 -3.12
N SER A 92 22.56 -29.19 -3.35
CA SER A 92 23.93 -29.05 -3.84
C SER A 92 24.99 -29.12 -2.73
N LYS A 93 24.61 -29.47 -1.49
CA LYS A 93 25.48 -29.52 -0.31
C LYS A 93 25.54 -30.93 0.27
#